data_AF-A0A8R2D4I0-F1
#
_entry.id   AF-A0A8R2D4I0-F1
#
_cell.length_a   1.000
_cell.length_b   1.000
_cell.length_c   1.000
_cell.angle_alpha   90.00
_cell.angle_beta   90.00
_cell.angle_gamma   90.00
#
_symmetry.space_group_name_H-M   'P 1'
#
loop_
_entity.id
_entity.type
_entity.pdbx_description
1 polymer ?
#
loop_
_entity_poly.entity_id
_entity_poly.type
_entity_poly.pdbx_seq_one_letter_code
_entity_poly.pdbx_strand_id
1 'polypeptide(L)'
;MVHIFIPDLKGKVFEQKITVPFALGSLLKLYITVQNPVKIQDLMTPEFWESNVLSYCKRKRVASSNFIGDTFSTVDSRQTSVMGKKFMTIGLWCDSETVEANGLLELYKYIYLLKTMGTCVEEGHFFIGYFVFLKPHHE
;
A
#
# COMPACT_ATOMS: atom_id res chain seq x y z
N MET A 1 -10.64 9.07 1.66
CA MET A 1 -10.98 7.65 1.45
C MET A 1 -10.29 6.73 2.48
N VAL A 2 -8.99 6.89 2.74
CA VAL A 2 -8.23 6.07 3.73
C VAL A 2 -8.89 5.95 5.12
N HIS A 3 -9.55 7.00 5.60
CA HIS A 3 -10.23 7.01 6.91
C HIS A 3 -11.42 6.04 7.02
N ILE A 4 -11.92 5.51 5.90
CA ILE A 4 -12.94 4.45 5.88
C ILE A 4 -12.34 3.14 6.39
N PHE A 5 -11.08 2.86 6.03
CA PHE A 5 -10.36 1.66 6.42
C PHE A 5 -9.63 1.82 7.76
N ILE A 6 -9.13 3.02 8.05
CA ILE A 6 -8.42 3.35 9.30
C ILE A 6 -9.10 4.57 9.94
N PRO A 7 -10.14 4.37 10.76
CA PRO A 7 -10.95 5.46 11.34
C PRO A 7 -10.13 6.49 12.13
N ASP A 8 -9.07 6.05 12.81
CA ASP A 8 -8.17 6.90 13.60
C ASP A 8 -7.44 7.97 12.77
N LEU A 9 -7.41 7.80 11.44
CA LEU A 9 -6.83 8.75 10.48
C LEU A 9 -7.84 9.77 9.94
N LYS A 10 -9.09 9.76 10.41
CA LYS A 10 -10.11 10.74 10.02
C LYS A 10 -9.62 12.18 10.27
N GLY A 11 -9.65 13.00 9.21
CA GLY A 11 -9.17 14.38 9.25
C GLY A 11 -7.64 14.56 9.30
N LYS A 12 -6.86 13.47 9.30
CA LYS A 12 -5.38 13.52 9.37
C LYS A 12 -4.70 13.25 8.04
N VAL A 13 -5.42 12.66 7.07
CA VAL A 13 -4.90 12.29 5.76
C VAL A 13 -5.54 13.16 4.69
N PHE A 14 -4.69 13.80 3.89
CA PHE A 14 -5.06 14.58 2.72
C PHE A 14 -4.43 13.95 1.49
N GLU A 15 -5.19 13.92 0.39
CA GLU A 15 -4.78 13.30 -0.86
C GLU A 15 -4.73 14.35 -1.97
N GLN A 16 -3.69 14.29 -2.79
CA GLN A 16 -3.54 15.09 -4.00
C GLN A 16 -3.07 14.19 -5.13
N LYS A 17 -3.67 14.35 -6.31
CA LYS A 17 -3.34 13.59 -7.51
C LYS A 17 -2.94 14.55 -8.62
N ILE A 18 -1.85 14.21 -9.30
CA ILE A 18 -1.36 14.93 -10.48
C ILE A 18 -1.29 13.92 -11.62
N THR A 19 -1.96 14.23 -12.73
CA THR A 19 -1.92 13.41 -13.95
C THR A 19 -0.82 13.94 -14.86
N VAL A 20 0.02 13.04 -15.36
CA VAL A 20 1.14 13.32 -16.27
C VAL A 20 0.94 12.51 -17.56
N PRO A 21 1.56 12.89 -18.70
CA PRO A 21 1.39 12.20 -19.98
C PRO A 21 2.18 10.87 -20.03
N PHE A 22 1.83 9.94 -19.17
CA PHE A 22 2.29 8.55 -19.16
C PHE A 22 1.09 7.63 -19.31
N ALA A 23 1.22 6.60 -20.14
CA ALA A 23 0.14 5.65 -20.39
C ALA A 23 -0.11 4.73 -19.18
N LEU A 24 0.96 4.24 -18.55
CA LEU A 24 0.92 3.28 -17.45
C LEU A 24 2.02 3.58 -16.43
N GLY A 25 1.76 3.19 -15.18
CA GLY A 25 2.66 3.38 -14.05
C GLY A 25 2.39 4.65 -13.26
N SER A 26 2.41 4.51 -11.93
CA SER A 26 2.13 5.56 -10.96
C SER A 26 3.25 5.62 -9.90
N LEU A 27 3.50 6.82 -9.39
CA LEU A 27 4.31 7.05 -8.19
C LEU A 27 3.39 7.57 -7.10
N LEU A 28 3.29 6.84 -6.00
CA LEU A 28 2.65 7.34 -4.79
C LEU A 28 3.73 7.88 -3.86
N LYS A 29 3.51 9.08 -3.34
CA LYS A 29 4.41 9.75 -2.41
C LYS A 29 3.65 10.08 -1.13
N LEU A 30 3.98 9.39 -0.06
CA LEU A 30 3.43 9.63 1.26
C LEU A 30 4.33 10.59 2.02
N TYR A 31 3.73 11.63 2.60
CA TYR A 31 4.38 12.57 3.52
C TYR A 31 3.70 12.41 4.87
N ILE A 32 4.46 12.09 5.92
CA ILE A 32 3.88 11.75 7.22
C ILE A 32 4.73 12.25 8.38
N THR A 33 4.05 12.75 9.41
CA THR A 33 4.63 13.02 10.73
C THR A 33 4.26 11.87 11.66
N VAL A 34 5.27 11.18 12.19
CA VAL A 34 5.12 10.08 13.15
C VAL A 34 5.32 10.56 14.59
N GLN A 35 4.67 9.89 15.53
CA GLN A 35 4.81 10.22 16.96
C GLN A 35 6.17 9.76 17.51
N ASN A 36 6.55 8.53 17.16
CA ASN A 36 7.79 7.90 17.58
C ASN A 36 8.95 8.32 16.66
N PRO A 37 10.15 8.58 17.21
CA PRO A 37 11.33 8.84 16.39
C PRO A 37 11.62 7.68 15.42
N VAL A 38 11.90 7.99 14.16
CA VAL A 38 12.26 7.01 13.13
C VAL A 38 13.67 7.30 12.62
N LYS A 39 14.45 6.25 12.38
CA LYS A 39 15.73 6.35 11.68
C LYS A 39 15.55 5.89 10.24
N ILE A 40 16.24 6.57 9.32
CA ILE A 40 16.22 6.16 7.91
C ILE A 40 16.71 4.72 7.73
N GLN A 41 17.69 4.28 8.53
CA GLN A 41 18.25 2.93 8.48
C GLN A 41 17.18 1.85 8.64
N ASP A 42 16.21 2.06 9.54
CA ASP A 42 15.12 1.12 9.76
C ASP A 42 14.25 0.97 8.49
N LEU A 43 14.04 2.07 7.77
CA LEU A 43 13.28 2.12 6.51
C LEU A 43 14.08 1.61 5.29
N MET A 44 15.40 1.49 5.38
CA MET A 44 16.24 0.96 4.31
C MET A 44 16.35 -0.57 4.33
N THR A 45 15.75 -1.21 5.34
CA THR A 45 15.74 -2.66 5.53
C THR A 45 14.66 -3.28 4.63
N PRO A 46 15.01 -4.08 3.60
CA PRO A 46 14.02 -4.66 2.69
C PRO A 46 12.94 -5.46 3.41
N GLU A 47 13.34 -6.26 4.41
CA GLU A 47 12.46 -7.17 5.16
C GLU A 47 11.34 -6.42 5.89
N PHE A 48 11.51 -5.13 6.19
CA PHE A 48 10.46 -4.30 6.78
C PHE A 48 9.28 -4.06 5.82
N TRP A 49 9.54 -4.04 4.51
CA TRP A 49 8.56 -3.71 3.48
C TRP A 49 7.99 -4.93 2.76
N GLU A 50 8.73 -6.02 2.68
CA GLU A 50 8.31 -7.22 1.95
C GLU A 50 7.07 -7.85 2.62
N SER A 51 5.99 -7.96 1.85
CA SER A 51 4.73 -8.55 2.28
C SER A 51 3.95 -9.08 1.06
N ASN A 52 2.73 -9.57 1.28
CA ASN A 52 1.86 -10.01 0.20
C ASN A 52 1.28 -8.85 -0.65
N VAL A 53 1.55 -7.60 -0.28
CA VAL A 53 1.01 -6.41 -0.96
C VAL A 53 2.06 -5.35 -1.31
N LEU A 54 3.21 -5.39 -0.63
CA LEU A 54 4.34 -4.48 -0.84
C LEU A 54 5.60 -5.28 -1.12
N SER A 55 6.46 -4.71 -1.97
CA SER A 55 7.81 -5.22 -2.19
C SER A 55 8.84 -4.11 -2.03
N TYR A 56 10.11 -4.48 -1.85
CA TYR A 56 11.21 -3.53 -1.80
C TYR A 56 11.98 -3.45 -3.11
N CYS A 57 12.26 -2.24 -3.61
CA CYS A 57 12.95 -2.06 -4.88
C CYS A 57 14.43 -2.47 -4.79
N LYS A 58 14.77 -3.61 -5.42
CA LYS A 58 16.15 -4.09 -5.59
C LYS A 58 16.79 -3.67 -6.92
N ARG A 59 16.07 -2.92 -7.76
CA ARG A 59 16.49 -2.52 -9.12
C ARG A 59 17.54 -1.39 -9.07
N LYS A 60 18.65 -1.56 -9.79
CA LYS A 60 19.75 -0.57 -9.89
C LYS A 60 19.33 0.71 -10.64
N ARG A 61 18.58 0.56 -11.74
CA ARG A 61 17.99 1.67 -12.51
C ARG A 61 16.48 1.64 -12.31
N VAL A 62 15.89 2.82 -12.12
CA VAL A 62 14.45 2.94 -11.86
C VAL A 62 13.84 4.09 -12.65
N ALA A 63 12.77 3.72 -13.35
CA ALA A 63 11.80 4.56 -14.02
C ALA A 63 10.42 3.88 -13.89
N SER A 64 9.33 4.63 -14.08
CA SER A 64 7.95 4.10 -14.01
C SER A 64 7.75 2.85 -14.87
N SER A 65 8.33 2.82 -16.07
CA SER A 65 8.22 1.71 -17.01
C SER A 65 8.79 0.39 -16.50
N ASN A 66 9.69 0.42 -15.50
CA ASN A 66 10.23 -0.80 -14.92
C ASN A 66 9.20 -1.57 -14.08
N PHE A 67 8.10 -0.93 -13.70
CA PHE A 67 7.08 -1.50 -12.80
C PHE A 67 5.77 -1.86 -13.51
N ILE A 68 5.70 -1.67 -14.83
CA ILE A 68 4.51 -2.07 -15.61
C ILE A 68 4.36 -3.59 -15.56
N GLY A 69 3.15 -4.05 -15.20
CA GLY A 69 2.85 -5.46 -14.98
C GLY A 69 3.29 -6.02 -13.62
N ASP A 70 3.91 -5.23 -12.75
CA ASP A 70 4.18 -5.66 -11.38
C ASP A 70 2.84 -5.76 -10.62
N THR A 71 2.62 -6.88 -9.92
CA THR A 71 1.41 -7.12 -9.10
C THR A 71 1.48 -6.51 -7.71
N PHE A 72 2.62 -5.90 -7.36
CA PHE A 72 2.90 -5.32 -6.06
C PHE A 72 3.21 -3.83 -6.18
N SER A 73 2.83 -3.09 -5.15
CA SER A 73 3.35 -1.75 -4.92
C SER A 73 4.78 -1.86 -4.39
N THR A 74 5.75 -1.27 -5.09
CA THR A 74 7.17 -1.42 -4.78
C THR A 74 7.73 -0.17 -4.13
N VAL A 75 8.21 -0.28 -2.89
CA VAL A 75 8.86 0.81 -2.15
C VAL A 75 10.23 1.11 -2.76
N ASP A 76 10.46 2.37 -3.11
CA ASP A 76 11.73 2.85 -3.62
C ASP A 76 12.44 3.69 -2.56
N SER A 77 13.49 3.12 -1.96
CA SER A 77 14.23 3.79 -0.90
C SER A 77 14.93 5.07 -1.34
N ARG A 78 15.21 5.24 -2.64
CA ARG A 78 15.70 6.52 -3.19
C ARG A 78 14.66 7.64 -3.10
N GLN A 79 13.39 7.26 -2.97
CA GLN A 79 12.26 8.15 -2.76
C GLN A 79 11.85 8.21 -1.28
N THR A 80 12.60 7.58 -0.37
CA THR A 80 12.30 7.60 1.07
C THR A 80 13.29 8.52 1.78
N SER A 81 12.81 9.35 2.68
CA SER A 81 13.66 10.24 3.47
C SER A 81 13.09 10.50 4.86
N VAL A 82 13.96 10.82 5.82
CA VAL A 82 13.57 11.25 7.17
C VAL A 82 14.15 12.65 7.40
N MET A 83 13.29 13.61 7.73
CA MET A 83 13.67 14.97 8.10
C MET A 83 13.54 15.14 9.62
N GLY A 84 14.64 15.46 10.28
CA GLY A 84 14.72 15.45 11.73
C GLY A 84 14.55 14.04 12.28
N LYS A 85 13.58 13.83 13.17
CA LYS A 85 13.29 12.52 13.77
C LYS A 85 11.86 12.01 13.54
N LYS A 86 10.96 12.87 13.06
CA LYS A 86 9.52 12.61 13.09
C LYS A 86 8.81 12.85 11.77
N PHE A 87 9.41 13.58 10.84
CA PHE A 87 8.82 13.75 9.51
C PHE A 87 9.52 12.80 8.55
N MET A 88 8.76 12.03 7.78
CA MET A 88 9.32 11.15 6.75
C MET A 88 8.51 11.21 5.47
N THR A 89 9.19 10.92 4.37
CA THR A 89 8.58 10.70 3.07
C THR A 89 8.84 9.27 2.64
N ILE A 90 7.85 8.62 2.03
CA ILE A 90 7.96 7.28 1.46
C ILE A 90 7.47 7.37 0.02
N GLY A 91 8.25 6.85 -0.92
CA GLY A 91 7.84 6.73 -2.32
C GLY A 91 7.70 5.29 -2.74
N LEU A 92 6.63 4.99 -3.46
CA LEU A 92 6.39 3.67 -4.02
C LEU A 92 5.92 3.76 -5.46
N TRP A 93 6.46 2.87 -6.29
CA TRP A 93 6.04 2.70 -7.68
C TRP A 93 5.01 1.60 -7.77
N CYS A 94 4.01 1.77 -8.62
CA CYS A 94 3.09 0.70 -8.95
C CYS A 94 2.60 0.83 -10.38
N ASP A 95 2.26 -0.30 -10.98
CA ASP A 95 1.25 -0.32 -12.02
C ASP A 95 -0.12 -0.37 -11.35
N SER A 96 -0.82 0.76 -11.32
CA SER A 96 -2.08 0.89 -10.58
C SER A 96 -3.15 -0.10 -11.06
N GLU A 97 -3.20 -0.37 -12.36
CA GLU A 97 -4.19 -1.30 -12.94
C GLU A 97 -3.89 -2.74 -12.53
N THR A 98 -2.64 -3.16 -12.69
CA THR A 98 -2.22 -4.53 -12.36
C THR A 98 -2.29 -4.81 -10.86
N VAL A 99 -1.88 -3.85 -10.01
CA VAL A 99 -1.99 -3.97 -8.55
C VAL A 99 -3.45 -4.07 -8.10
N GLU A 100 -4.33 -3.25 -8.67
CA GLU A 100 -5.76 -3.30 -8.36
C GLU A 100 -6.39 -4.63 -8.78
N ALA A 101 -6.12 -5.08 -10.01
CA ALA A 101 -6.60 -6.37 -10.52
C ALA A 101 -6.13 -7.55 -9.65
N ASN A 102 -4.86 -7.53 -9.22
CA ASN A 102 -4.33 -8.55 -8.31
C ASN A 102 -5.03 -8.50 -6.94
N GLY A 103 -5.25 -7.30 -6.38
CA GLY A 103 -5.98 -7.13 -5.13
C GLY A 103 -7.42 -7.68 -5.17
N LEU A 104 -8.12 -7.49 -6.30
CA LEU A 104 -9.45 -8.06 -6.52
C LEU A 104 -9.44 -9.58 -6.55
N LEU A 105 -8.44 -10.17 -7.22
CA LEU A 105 -8.30 -11.62 -7.27
C LEU A 105 -8.02 -12.22 -5.89
N GLU A 106 -7.15 -11.59 -5.10
CA GLU A 106 -6.87 -12.03 -3.73
C GLU A 106 -8.09 -11.88 -2.82
N LEU A 107 -8.85 -10.79 -2.96
CA LEU A 107 -10.10 -10.62 -2.24
C LEU A 107 -11.12 -11.71 -2.60
N TYR A 108 -11.25 -12.04 -3.89
CA TYR A 108 -12.12 -13.12 -4.34
C TYR A 108 -11.73 -14.47 -3.73
N LYS A 109 -10.43 -14.82 -3.77
CA LYS A 109 -9.92 -16.06 -3.15
C LYS A 109 -10.24 -16.11 -1.66
N TYR A 110 -10.08 -14.98 -0.96
CA TYR A 110 -10.38 -14.89 0.46
C TYR A 110 -11.88 -15.10 0.75
N ILE A 111 -12.77 -14.43 0.02
CA ILE A 111 -14.22 -14.60 0.15
C ILE A 111 -14.62 -16.05 -0.14
N TYR A 112 -14.04 -16.64 -1.19
CA TYR A 112 -14.29 -18.04 -1.54
C TYR A 112 -13.86 -19.00 -0.42
N LEU A 113 -12.69 -18.77 0.17
CA LEU A 113 -12.18 -19.58 1.29
C LEU A 113 -13.10 -19.51 2.51
N LEU A 114 -13.54 -18.31 2.90
CA LEU A 114 -14.51 -18.14 4.00
C LEU A 114 -15.80 -18.91 3.74
N LYS A 115 -16.34 -18.84 2.52
CA LYS A 115 -17.52 -19.59 2.12
C LYS A 115 -17.31 -21.11 2.24
N THR A 116 -16.14 -21.62 1.83
CA THR A 116 -15.84 -23.06 1.92
C THR A 116 -15.60 -23.56 3.34
N MET A 117 -15.17 -22.68 4.25
CA MET A 117 -14.94 -23.01 5.66
C MET A 117 -16.21 -22.91 6.53
N GLY A 118 -17.36 -22.54 5.94
CA GLY A 118 -18.64 -22.44 6.65
C GLY A 118 -18.75 -21.24 7.60
N THR A 119 -17.80 -20.30 7.56
CA THR A 119 -17.86 -19.06 8.34
C THR A 119 -18.78 -18.06 7.65
N CYS A 120 -19.87 -17.68 8.33
CA CYS A 120 -20.77 -16.62 7.87
C CYS A 120 -20.08 -15.26 8.07
N VAL A 121 -19.88 -14.52 6.98
CA VAL A 121 -19.47 -13.11 7.05
C VAL A 121 -20.73 -12.29 7.24
N GLU A 122 -21.04 -11.90 8.47
CA GLU A 122 -22.05 -10.87 8.70
C GLU A 122 -21.57 -9.52 8.14
N GLU A 123 -22.51 -8.80 7.53
CA GLU A 123 -22.38 -7.56 6.76
C GLU A 123 -21.12 -6.72 7.01
N GLY A 124 -20.09 -6.94 6.18
CA GLY A 124 -18.95 -6.05 6.03
C GLY A 124 -19.06 -5.26 4.74
N HIS A 125 -19.02 -3.92 4.80
CA HIS A 125 -19.02 -3.09 3.61
C HIS A 125 -17.70 -3.24 2.84
N PHE A 126 -17.75 -3.77 1.62
CA PHE A 126 -16.60 -3.93 0.73
C PHE A 126 -16.54 -2.77 -0.28
N PHE A 127 -15.45 -2.00 -0.28
CA PHE A 127 -15.16 -1.04 -1.34
C PHE A 127 -13.69 -1.14 -1.78
N ILE A 128 -13.53 -1.26 -3.10
CA ILE A 128 -12.27 -1.41 -3.82
C ILE A 128 -11.59 -0.04 -3.88
N GLY A 129 -10.39 0.05 -3.31
CA GLY A 129 -9.63 1.29 -3.25
C GLY A 129 -8.75 1.35 -2.01
N TYR A 130 -7.64 0.61 -2.04
CA TYR A 130 -6.54 0.65 -1.07
C TYR A 130 -6.86 0.16 0.36
N PHE A 131 -6.32 -1.03 0.67
CA PHE A 131 -6.24 -1.72 1.97
C PHE A 131 -7.50 -2.46 2.45
N VAL A 132 -7.36 -3.78 2.65
CA VAL A 132 -8.32 -4.63 3.36
C VAL A 132 -7.70 -5.00 4.71
N PHE A 133 -8.26 -4.51 5.81
CA PHE A 133 -8.02 -5.06 7.14
C PHE A 133 -9.34 -5.64 7.65
N LEU A 134 -9.42 -6.96 7.73
CA LEU A 134 -10.49 -7.65 8.44
C LEU A 134 -9.90 -8.12 9.77
N LYS A 135 -10.52 -7.71 10.87
CA LYS A 135 -10.20 -8.23 12.20
C LYS A 135 -11.05 -9.48 12.40
N PRO A 136 -10.46 -10.69 12.51
CA PRO A 136 -11.24 -11.87 12.83
C PRO A 136 -11.78 -11.75 14.26
N HIS A 137 -13.07 -12.03 14.43
CA HIS A 137 -13.67 -12.27 15.73
C HIS A 137 -13.62 -13.78 15.98
N HIS A 138 -13.02 -14.20 17.09
CA HIS A 138 -13.15 -15.56 17.59
C HIS A 138 -14.26 -15.55 18.65
N GLU A 139 -15.22 -16.45 18.53
CA GLU A 139 -16.14 -16.81 19.63
C GLU A 139 -15.41 -17.57 20.74
#